data_AF-A0A959BTT3-F1
#
_entry.id   AF-A0A959BTT3-F1
#
_cell.length_a   1.000
_cell.length_b   1.000
_cell.length_c   1.000
_cell.angle_alpha   90.00
_cell.angle_beta   90.00
_cell.angle_gamma   90.00
#
_symmetry.space_group_name_H-M   'P 1'
#
loop_
_entity.id
_entity.type
_entity.pdbx_description
1 polymer ?
#
loop_
_entity_poly.entity_id
_entity_poly.type
_entity_poly.pdbx_seq_one_letter_code
_entity_poly.pdbx_strand_id
1 'polypeptide(L)'
;MRSLLLFVFIFSGCFLFAQPNLELQSFASGFSLPVDITHAGDSRLFIVEKAGRIRIIDDNGATLPQPFLDITGRVNSQASERGLLGLAFHPDYA
;
A
#
# COMPACT_ATOMS: atom_id res chain seq x y z
N MET A 1 45.69 6.56 -37.75
CA MET A 1 45.20 7.10 -36.46
C MET A 1 43.77 7.68 -36.52
N ARG A 2 43.26 8.13 -37.69
CA ARG A 2 41.87 8.64 -37.83
C ARG A 2 40.77 7.57 -37.72
N SER A 3 41.03 6.31 -38.07
CA SER A 3 40.02 5.24 -37.93
C SER A 3 39.88 4.69 -36.50
N LEU A 4 40.84 4.97 -35.60
CA LEU A 4 40.79 4.50 -34.22
C LEU A 4 39.86 5.37 -33.35
N LEU A 5 39.71 6.66 -33.69
CA LEU A 5 38.79 7.58 -33.01
C LEU A 5 37.30 7.30 -33.30
N LEU A 6 36.99 6.74 -34.47
CA LEU A 6 35.61 6.41 -34.87
C LEU A 6 35.06 5.17 -34.17
N PHE A 7 35.93 4.27 -33.69
CA PHE A 7 35.51 3.04 -33.01
C PHE A 7 35.19 3.27 -31.52
N VAL A 8 35.88 4.22 -30.87
CA VAL A 8 35.66 4.56 -29.45
C VAL A 8 34.31 5.26 -29.23
N PHE A 9 33.79 5.95 -30.24
CA PHE A 9 32.52 6.69 -30.13
C PHE A 9 31.27 5.78 -30.14
N ILE A 10 31.38 4.56 -30.69
CA ILE A 10 30.25 3.62 -30.79
C ILE A 10 30.08 2.79 -29.51
N PHE A 11 31.09 2.76 -28.62
CA PHE A 11 31.06 1.94 -27.40
C PHE A 11 30.70 2.71 -26.13
N SER A 12 30.31 3.99 -26.23
CA SER A 12 29.65 4.68 -25.12
C SER A 12 28.19 4.24 -25.09
N GLY A 13 27.97 3.02 -24.60
CA GLY A 13 26.65 2.46 -24.40
C GLY A 13 25.82 3.42 -23.56
N CYS A 14 24.89 4.13 -24.19
CA CYS A 14 23.78 4.74 -23.49
C CYS A 14 23.05 3.59 -22.80
N PHE A 15 23.24 3.46 -21.49
CA PHE A 15 22.35 2.69 -20.65
C PHE A 15 20.98 3.37 -20.71
N LEU A 16 20.17 3.00 -21.70
CA LEU A 16 18.78 3.37 -21.79
C LEU A 16 18.03 2.53 -20.76
N PHE A 17 17.91 3.04 -19.55
CA PHE A 17 16.98 2.50 -18.57
C PHE A 17 15.56 2.87 -19.02
N ALA A 18 14.90 1.95 -19.73
CA ALA A 18 13.49 2.07 -20.10
C ALA A 18 12.53 1.71 -18.96
N GLN A 19 13.06 1.30 -17.80
CA GLN A 19 12.27 0.95 -16.64
C GLN A 19 11.81 2.23 -15.93
N PRO A 20 10.54 2.34 -15.52
CA PRO A 20 10.08 3.47 -14.75
C PRO A 20 10.82 3.53 -13.41
N ASN A 21 11.17 4.74 -12.97
CA ASN A 21 11.65 4.93 -11.61
C ASN A 21 10.44 4.86 -10.66
N LEU A 22 10.47 3.92 -9.73
CA LEU A 22 9.40 3.75 -8.75
C LEU A 22 9.77 4.51 -7.49
N GLU A 23 8.93 5.46 -7.11
CA GLU A 23 9.05 6.21 -5.88
C GLU A 23 7.93 5.84 -4.92
N LEU A 24 8.27 5.68 -3.64
CA LEU A 24 7.30 5.45 -2.59
C LEU A 24 6.88 6.81 -2.02
N GLN A 25 5.61 7.14 -2.17
CA GLN A 25 5.01 8.28 -1.49
C GLN A 25 4.22 7.79 -0.28
N SER A 26 4.54 8.33 0.89
CA SER A 26 3.71 8.10 2.09
C SER A 26 2.33 8.72 1.89
N PHE A 27 1.30 7.88 1.90
CA PHE A 27 -0.10 8.33 1.78
C PHE A 27 -0.76 8.54 3.15
N ALA A 28 -0.58 7.59 4.08
CA ALA A 28 -1.10 7.65 5.44
C ALA A 28 -0.18 6.87 6.40
N SER A 29 -0.24 7.17 7.70
CA SER A 29 0.57 6.54 8.75
C SER A 29 -0.20 6.43 10.07
N GLY A 30 0.38 5.77 11.07
CA GLY A 30 -0.21 5.63 12.41
C GLY A 30 -1.06 4.38 12.63
N PHE A 31 -0.99 3.39 11.73
CA PHE A 31 -1.68 2.10 11.88
C PHE A 31 -0.86 1.10 12.69
N SER A 32 -1.55 0.24 13.43
CA SER A 32 -0.96 -0.80 14.28
C SER A 32 -1.15 -2.18 13.67
N LEU A 33 -0.04 -2.81 13.25
CA LEU A 33 -0.01 -4.15 12.64
C LEU A 33 -1.11 -4.31 11.56
N PRO A 34 -1.10 -3.47 10.49
CA PRO A 34 -2.04 -3.63 9.39
C PRO A 34 -1.83 -4.97 8.69
N VAL A 35 -2.91 -5.69 8.40
CA VAL A 35 -2.89 -7.01 7.74
C VAL A 35 -3.52 -6.99 6.35
N ASP A 36 -4.35 -5.99 6.06
CA ASP A 36 -5.08 -5.87 4.81
C ASP A 36 -5.47 -4.40 4.55
N ILE A 37 -5.65 -4.06 3.27
CA ILE A 37 -6.14 -2.78 2.78
C ILE A 37 -7.07 -3.01 1.60
N THR A 38 -8.28 -2.47 1.66
CA THR A 38 -9.28 -2.61 0.59
C THR A 38 -10.14 -1.36 0.46
N HIS A 39 -10.96 -1.28 -0.58
CA HIS A 39 -11.95 -0.24 -0.80
C HIS A 39 -13.35 -0.86 -0.89
N ALA A 40 -14.38 -0.05 -0.67
CA ALA A 40 -15.75 -0.55 -0.58
C ALA A 40 -16.55 -0.42 -1.89
N GLY A 41 -15.86 -0.31 -3.04
CA GLY A 41 -16.45 0.14 -4.31
C GLY A 41 -16.40 1.65 -4.52
N ASP A 42 -16.03 2.40 -3.48
CA ASP A 42 -15.80 3.85 -3.53
C ASP A 42 -14.31 4.20 -3.30
N SER A 43 -14.03 5.49 -3.08
CA SER A 43 -12.68 6.07 -2.95
C SER A 43 -12.04 5.89 -1.57
N ARG A 44 -12.81 5.43 -0.56
CA ARG A 44 -12.30 5.25 0.80
C ARG A 44 -11.44 4.00 0.89
N LEU A 45 -10.35 4.09 1.64
CA LEU A 45 -9.52 2.93 1.97
C LEU A 45 -9.80 2.46 3.40
N PHE A 46 -9.94 1.16 3.56
CA PHE A 46 -10.20 0.50 4.83
C PHE A 46 -8.96 -0.29 5.24
N ILE A 47 -8.30 0.16 6.32
CA ILE A 47 -7.10 -0.49 6.87
C ILE A 47 -7.53 -1.45 7.96
N VAL A 48 -7.22 -2.73 7.77
CA VAL A 48 -7.52 -3.80 8.72
C VAL A 48 -6.35 -3.96 9.68
N GLU A 49 -6.56 -3.63 10.95
CA GLU A 49 -5.57 -3.81 12.01
C GLU A 49 -5.77 -5.16 12.72
N LYS A 50 -4.68 -5.91 12.92
CA LYS A 50 -4.67 -7.26 13.51
C LYS A 50 -5.46 -7.39 14.81
N ALA A 51 -5.48 -6.33 15.63
CA ALA A 51 -6.19 -6.30 16.91
C ALA A 51 -7.72 -6.40 16.79
N GLY A 52 -8.31 -6.28 15.59
CA GLY A 52 -9.76 -6.29 15.39
C GLY A 52 -10.37 -4.92 15.17
N ARG A 53 -9.60 -3.97 14.62
CA ARG A 53 -10.06 -2.62 14.30
C ARG A 53 -9.92 -2.38 12.80
N ILE A 54 -10.90 -1.69 12.20
CA ILE A 54 -10.85 -1.27 10.80
C ILE A 54 -10.89 0.27 10.77
N ARG A 55 -9.81 0.89 10.28
CA ARG A 55 -9.66 2.35 10.13
C ARG A 55 -10.08 2.76 8.72
N ILE A 56 -10.55 3.99 8.57
CA ILE A 56 -10.94 4.56 7.27
C ILE A 56 -9.98 5.68 6.92
N ILE A 57 -9.45 5.67 5.70
CA ILE A 57 -8.72 6.78 5.09
C ILE A 57 -9.64 7.40 4.05
N ASP A 58 -9.78 8.72 4.07
CA ASP A 58 -10.49 9.47 3.03
C ASP A 58 -9.62 9.74 1.80
N ASP A 59 -10.23 10.34 0.78
CA ASP A 59 -9.60 10.62 -0.51
C ASP A 59 -8.37 11.54 -0.41
N ASN A 60 -8.24 12.28 0.71
CA ASN A 60 -7.14 13.21 0.97
C ASN A 60 -6.01 12.57 1.79
N GLY A 61 -6.11 11.28 2.12
CA GLY A 61 -5.14 10.58 2.96
C GLY A 61 -5.34 10.79 4.45
N ALA A 62 -6.43 11.45 4.88
CA ALA A 62 -6.71 11.65 6.29
C ALA A 62 -7.41 10.42 6.89
N THR A 63 -6.91 9.96 8.03
CA THR A 63 -7.57 8.87 8.77
C THR A 63 -8.74 9.42 9.58
N LEU A 64 -9.94 8.89 9.34
CA LEU A 64 -11.13 9.32 10.07
C LEU A 64 -11.02 8.99 11.58
N PRO A 65 -11.54 9.84 12.48
CA PRO A 65 -11.47 9.59 13.91
C PRO A 65 -12.17 8.29 14.32
N GLN A 66 -13.40 8.10 13.83
CA GLN A 66 -14.22 6.93 14.11
C GLN A 66 -13.81 5.75 13.20
N PRO A 67 -13.45 4.58 13.76
CA PRO A 67 -13.22 3.39 12.95
C PRO A 67 -14.51 2.91 12.29
N PHE A 68 -14.37 2.21 11.16
CA PHE A 68 -15.47 1.48 10.53
C PHE A 68 -16.01 0.37 11.44
N LEU A 69 -15.09 -0.35 12.09
CA LEU A 69 -15.38 -1.46 12.98
C LEU A 69 -14.36 -1.50 14.12
N ASP A 70 -14.83 -1.74 15.35
CA ASP A 70 -13.97 -2.11 16.48
C ASP A 70 -14.59 -3.32 17.19
N ILE A 71 -13.96 -4.48 16.99
CA ILE A 71 -14.30 -5.76 17.63
C ILE A 71 -13.11 -6.28 18.44
N THR A 72 -12.24 -5.40 18.92
CA THR A 72 -11.04 -5.76 19.69
C THR A 72 -11.37 -6.64 20.90
N GLY A 73 -12.50 -6.41 21.56
CA GLY A 73 -13.01 -7.25 22.66
C GLY A 73 -13.42 -8.67 22.27
N ARG A 74 -13.48 -8.99 20.97
CA ARG A 74 -13.85 -10.30 20.42
C ARG A 74 -12.70 -11.01 19.69
N VAL A 75 -11.56 -10.34 19.53
CA VAL A 75 -10.43 -10.84 18.73
C VAL A 75 -9.25 -11.16 19.64
N ASN A 76 -8.80 -12.42 19.63
CA ASN A 76 -7.54 -12.79 20.26
C ASN A 76 -6.40 -12.55 19.27
N SER A 77 -5.62 -11.48 19.46
CA SER A 77 -4.53 -11.09 18.56
C SER A 77 -3.11 -11.35 19.12
N GLN A 78 -2.99 -12.13 20.20
CA GLN A 78 -1.73 -12.25 20.96
C GLN A 78 -0.68 -13.16 20.31
N ALA A 79 -1.08 -14.05 19.39
CA ALA A 79 -0.15 -14.94 18.69
C ALA A 79 0.17 -14.41 17.29
N SER A 80 1.15 -15.01 16.60
CA SER A 80 1.65 -14.56 15.29
C SER A 80 0.53 -14.29 14.27
N GLU A 81 -0.22 -15.33 13.89
CA GLU A 81 -1.25 -15.26 12.85
C GLU A 81 -2.68 -15.16 13.42
N ARG A 82 -2.82 -15.01 14.74
CA ARG A 82 -4.14 -14.80 15.34
C ARG A 82 -4.49 -13.32 15.30
N GLY A 83 -5.72 -13.01 14.95
CA GLY A 83 -6.22 -11.65 14.87
C GLY A 83 -7.39 -11.54 13.90
N LEU A 84 -7.77 -10.31 13.57
CA LEU A 84 -8.55 -10.04 12.38
C LEU A 84 -7.62 -10.22 11.16
N LEU A 85 -8.09 -10.93 10.14
CA LEU A 85 -7.25 -11.42 9.03
C LEU A 85 -7.48 -10.69 7.70
N GLY A 86 -8.63 -10.07 7.53
CA GLY A 86 -8.95 -9.37 6.27
C GLY A 86 -10.39 -8.88 6.24
N LEU A 87 -10.71 -8.20 5.14
CA LEU A 87 -12.02 -7.61 4.88
C LEU A 87 -12.40 -7.78 3.40
N ALA A 88 -13.64 -8.16 3.14
CA ALA A 88 -14.22 -8.12 1.80
C ALA A 88 -15.57 -7.42 1.85
N PHE A 89 -15.76 -6.43 0.98
CA PHE A 89 -17.07 -5.84 0.75
C PHE A 89 -17.84 -6.64 -0.30
N HIS A 90 -19.16 -6.67 -0.15
CA HIS A 90 -20.03 -7.18 -1.21
C HIS A 90 -19.92 -6.26 -2.45
N PRO A 91 -19.99 -6.77 -3.69
CA PRO A 91 -19.90 -5.93 -4.89
C PRO A 91 -20.91 -4.77 -4.93
N ASP A 92 -22.11 -4.98 -4.38
CA ASP A 92 -23.19 -3.97 -4.32
C ASP A 92 -23.20 -3.16 -2.99
N TYR A 93 -22.07 -3.01 -2.30
CA TYR A 93 -22.03 -2.32 -1.01
C TYR A 93 -22.19 -0.79 -1.11
N ALA A 94 -21.56 -0.15 -2.10
CA ALA A 94 -21.54 1.31 -2.26
C ALA A 94 -21.69 1.74 -3.73
#